data_AF-A0A528TG54-F1
#
_entry.id   AF-A0A528TG54-F1
#
_cell.length_a   1.000
_cell.length_b   1.000
_cell.length_c   1.000
_cell.angle_alpha   90.00
_cell.angle_beta   90.00
_cell.angle_gamma   90.00
#
_symmetry.space_group_name_H-M   'P 1'
#
loop_
_entity.id
_entity.type
_entity.pdbx_description
1 polymer ?
#
loop_
_entity_poly.entity_id
_entity_poly.type
_entity_poly.pdbx_seq_one_letter_code
_entity_poly.pdbx_strand_id
1 'polypeptide(L)' 'MTDRITALDLARAELSEATKAYFAKCEEKLGLVPNVLLAYAFDEKKLRAFTDMYNELMLGE' A
#
# COMPACT_ATOMS: atom_id res chain seq x y z
N MET A 1 0.09 11.57 -19.42
CA MET A 1 -0.74 11.32 -18.22
C MET A 1 0.09 10.45 -17.31
N THR A 2 1.06 10.99 -16.58
CA THR A 2 2.26 10.17 -16.32
C THR A 2 2.79 10.17 -14.90
N ASP A 3 1.94 10.33 -13.88
CA ASP A 3 2.35 9.95 -12.51
C ASP A 3 1.21 9.80 -11.49
N ARG A 4 -0.02 9.53 -11.94
CA ARG A 4 -1.17 9.36 -11.04
C ARG A 4 -1.54 7.89 -10.92
N ILE A 5 -1.53 7.38 -9.69
CA ILE A 5 -1.84 6.00 -9.34
C ILE A 5 -3.34 5.72 -9.51
N THR A 6 -4.17 6.72 -9.23
CA THR A 6 -5.62 6.68 -9.47
C THR A 6 -6.09 7.98 -10.10
N ALA A 7 -7.30 7.99 -10.66
CA ALA A 7 -7.93 9.20 -11.19
C ALA A 7 -8.41 10.16 -10.08
N LEU A 8 -8.52 9.67 -8.84
CA LEU A 8 -8.92 10.46 -7.68
C LEU A 8 -7.71 11.23 -7.12
N ASP A 9 -7.93 12.48 -6.76
CA ASP A 9 -6.92 13.32 -6.12
C ASP A 9 -6.94 13.10 -4.59
N LEU A 10 -6.34 11.98 -4.17
CA LEU A 10 -6.25 11.58 -2.78
C LEU A 10 -4.84 11.90 -2.26
N ALA A 11 -4.73 12.86 -1.37
CA ALA A 11 -3.48 13.19 -0.71
C ALA A 11 -3.03 12.01 0.17
N ARG A 12 -1.75 11.63 0.07
CA ARG A 12 -1.15 10.61 0.93
C ARG A 12 -1.19 11.09 2.38
N ALA A 13 -1.64 10.24 3.29
CA ALA A 13 -1.55 10.52 4.71
C ALA A 13 -0.10 10.40 5.20
N GLU A 14 0.18 10.97 6.36
CA GLU A 14 1.41 10.61 7.06
C GLU A 14 1.36 9.12 7.42
N LEU A 15 2.21 8.35 6.77
CA LEU A 15 2.32 6.92 7.00
C LEU A 15 3.18 6.65 8.24
N SER A 16 2.78 5.67 9.05
CA SER A 16 3.64 5.19 10.13
C SER A 16 4.92 4.54 9.60
N GLU A 17 5.93 4.47 10.46
CA GLU A 17 7.19 3.78 10.17
C GLU A 17 6.99 2.30 9.78
N ALA A 18 5.98 1.64 10.35
CA ALA A 18 5.65 0.26 10.01
C ALA A 18 5.19 0.12 8.55
N THR A 19 4.36 1.04 8.07
CA THR A 19 3.89 1.04 6.68
C THR A 19 5.01 1.38 5.70
N LYS A 20 5.89 2.32 6.06
CA LYS A 20 7.09 2.63 5.25
C LYS A 20 8.02 1.43 5.15
N ALA A 21 8.27 0.74 6.26
CA ALA A 21 9.08 -0.49 6.27
C ALA A 21 8.45 -1.60 5.43
N TYR A 22 7.12 -1.73 5.45
CA TYR A 22 6.41 -2.67 4.61
C TYR A 22 6.59 -2.35 3.11
N PHE A 23 6.48 -1.08 2.72
CA PHE A 23 6.72 -0.67 1.33
C PHE A 23 8.16 -0.90 0.88
N ALA A 24 9.15 -0.60 1.74
CA ALA A 24 10.54 -0.92 1.45
C ALA A 24 10.76 -2.42 1.26
N LYS A 25 10.08 -3.26 2.06
CA LYS A 25 10.12 -4.72 1.91
C LYS A 25 9.43 -5.18 0.62
N CYS A 26 8.34 -4.53 0.18
CA CYS A 26 7.74 -4.79 -1.13
C CYS A 26 8.72 -4.45 -2.26
N GLU A 27 9.39 -3.31 -2.18
CA GLU A 27 10.39 -2.90 -3.17
C GLU A 27 11.58 -3.86 -3.21
N GLU A 28 12.09 -4.30 -2.06
CA GLU A 28 13.18 -5.28 -1.98
C GLU A 28 12.80 -6.65 -2.56
N LYS A 29 11.59 -7.15 -2.25
CA LYS A 29 11.17 -8.50 -2.65
C LYS A 29 10.55 -8.58 -4.04
N LEU A 30 9.79 -7.56 -4.43
CA LEU A 30 9.02 -7.54 -5.68
C LEU A 30 9.66 -6.64 -6.74
N GLY A 31 10.68 -5.85 -6.38
CA GLY A 31 11.29 -4.84 -7.25
C GLY A 31 10.41 -3.60 -7.46
N LEU A 32 9.26 -3.51 -6.79
CA LEU A 32 8.31 -2.41 -6.88
C LEU A 32 7.38 -2.35 -5.66
N VAL A 33 6.75 -1.19 -5.45
CA VAL A 33 5.61 -1.07 -4.52
C VAL A 33 4.32 -1.19 -5.33
N PRO A 34 3.47 -2.19 -5.06
CA PRO A 34 2.20 -2.34 -5.78
C PRO A 34 1.33 -1.09 -5.72
N ASN A 35 0.84 -0.64 -6.88
CA ASN A 35 0.00 0.56 -7.01
C ASN A 35 -1.27 0.51 -6.13
N VAL A 36 -1.81 -0.67 -5.85
CA VAL A 36 -2.95 -0.82 -4.93
C VAL A 36 -2.60 -0.33 -3.52
N LEU A 37 -1.41 -0.65 -3.01
CA LEU A 37 -0.99 -0.21 -1.68
C LEU A 37 -0.79 1.31 -1.63
N LEU A 38 -0.24 1.87 -2.70
CA LEU A 38 -0.08 3.32 -2.83
C LEU A 38 -1.43 4.04 -2.98
N ALA A 39 -2.42 3.41 -3.64
CA ALA A 39 -3.78 3.94 -3.75
C ALA A 39 -4.51 3.96 -2.40
N TYR A 40 -4.19 3.04 -1.48
CA TYR A 40 -4.72 3.04 -0.11
C TYR A 40 -3.90 3.90 0.87
N ALA A 41 -2.74 4.44 0.47
CA ALA A 41 -1.85 5.20 1.34
C ALA A 41 -2.40 6.58 1.78
N PHE A 42 -3.60 6.96 1.37
CA PHE A 42 -4.33 8.12 1.91
C PHE A 42 -4.95 7.85 3.30
N ASP A 43 -5.15 6.58 3.68
CA ASP A 43 -5.71 6.19 4.97
C ASP A 43 -5.09 4.87 5.44
N GLU A 44 -4.22 4.97 6.45
CA GLU A 44 -3.49 3.82 6.99
C GLU A 44 -4.40 2.73 7.57
N LYS A 45 -5.55 3.09 8.14
CA LYS A 45 -6.49 2.09 8.67
C LYS A 45 -7.08 1.26 7.54
N LYS A 46 -7.38 1.88 6.40
CA LYS A 46 -7.88 1.18 5.21
C LYS A 46 -6.79 0.34 4.57
N LEU A 47 -5.57 0.86 4.48
CA LEU A 47 -4.43 0.12 3.98
C LEU A 47 -4.19 -1.16 4.78
N ARG A 48 -4.18 -1.06 6.12
CA ARG A 48 -3.98 -2.23 7.00
C ARG A 48 -5.10 -3.25 6.86
N ALA A 49 -6.35 -2.79 6.89
CA ALA A 49 -7.49 -3.69 6.69
C ALA A 49 -7.42 -4.42 5.33
N PHE A 50 -6.97 -3.74 4.28
CA PHE A 50 -6.74 -4.36 2.97
C PHE A 50 -5.62 -5.40 3.00
N THR A 51 -4.46 -5.08 3.61
CA THR A 51 -3.34 -6.01 3.67
C THR A 51 -3.66 -7.26 4.48
N ASP A 52 -4.37 -7.10 5.60
CA ASP A 52 -4.76 -8.21 6.46
C ASP A 52 -5.70 -9.15 5.69
N MET A 53 -6.74 -8.60 5.06
CA MET A 53 -7.66 -9.37 4.20
C MET A 53 -6.94 -10.05 3.03
N TYR A 54 -6.01 -9.35 2.37
CA TYR A 54 -5.26 -9.91 1.24
C TYR A 54 -4.37 -11.07 1.68
N ASN A 55 -3.65 -10.92 2.81
CA ASN A 55 -2.76 -11.96 3.32
C ASN A 55 -3.55 -13.20 3.77
N GLU A 56 -4.66 -13.01 4.49
CA GLU A 56 -5.53 -14.12 4.91
C GLU A 56 -6.07 -14.87 3.70
N LEU A 57 -6.56 -14.16 2.68
CA LEU A 57 -7.18 -14.78 1.51
C LEU A 57 -6.18 -15.42 0.55
N MET A 58 -5.04 -14.76 0.30
CA MET A 58 -4.12 -15.14 -0.77
C MET A 58 -2.92 -15.95 -0.27
N LEU A 59 -2.51 -15.76 0.97
CA LEU A 59 -1.34 -16.41 1.57
C LEU A 59 -1.74 -17.37 2.72
N GLY A 60 -2.97 -17.28 3.22
CA GLY A 60 -3.44 -18.09 4.35
C GLY A 60 -2.78 -17.73 5.68
N GLU A 61 -2.31 -16.49 5.80
CA GLU A 61 -1.69 -15.93 7.02
C GLU A 61 -2.70 -15.24 7.95
#